data_AF-A0A5K0XAP5-F1
#
_entry.id   AF-A0A5K0XAP5-F1
#
_cell.length_a   1.000
_cell.length_b   1.000
_cell.length_c   1.000
_cell.angle_alpha   90.00
_cell.angle_beta   90.00
_cell.angle_gamma   90.00
#
_symmetry.space_group_name_H-M   'P 1'
#
loop_
_entity.id
_entity.type
_entity.pdbx_description
1 polymer ?
#
loop_
_entity_poly.entity_id
_entity_poly.type
_entity_poly.pdbx_seq_one_letter_code
_entity_poly.pdbx_strand_id
1 'polypeptide(L)' 'DSKINIGVRNIFCVVQKSEIGWWKKLLRGDAKAPHYLKVDWDKWVDEDDDEV' A
#
# COMPACT_ATOMS: atom_id res chain seq x y z
N ASP A 1 5.92 -13.09 3.91
CA ASP A 1 7.00 -12.15 3.57
C ASP A 1 6.56 -10.96 2.75
N SER A 2 7.20 -9.82 3.01
CA SER A 2 7.25 -8.66 2.08
C SER A 2 8.16 -8.99 0.89
N LYS A 3 7.84 -8.49 -0.31
CA LYS A 3 8.56 -8.77 -1.56
C LYS A 3 8.86 -7.49 -2.32
N ILE A 4 10.01 -7.43 -2.99
CA ILE A 4 10.39 -6.33 -3.87
C ILE A 4 10.69 -6.90 -5.25
N ASN A 5 10.05 -6.35 -6.28
CA ASN A 5 10.28 -6.70 -7.67
C ASN A 5 10.85 -5.48 -8.39
N ILE A 6 12.06 -5.63 -8.92
CA ILE A 6 12.74 -4.55 -9.65
C ILE A 6 12.61 -4.87 -11.14
N GLY A 7 11.79 -4.07 -11.82
CA GLY A 7 11.65 -4.10 -13.27
C GLY A 7 12.54 -3.04 -13.94
N VAL A 8 12.67 -3.14 -15.26
CA VAL A 8 13.40 -2.14 -16.07
C VAL A 8 12.76 -0.76 -16.08
N ARG A 9 11.46 -0.65 -15.78
CA ARG A 9 10.70 0.61 -15.84
C ARG A 9 10.12 1.06 -14.50
N ASN A 10 9.97 0.14 -13.55
CA ASN A 10 9.38 0.41 -12.25
C ASN A 10 9.91 -0.56 -11.20
N ILE A 11 9.74 -0.18 -9.94
CA ILE A 11 10.02 -1.02 -8.78
C ILE A 11 8.69 -1.20 -8.07
N PHE A 12 8.32 -2.45 -7.81
CA PHE A 12 7.08 -2.80 -7.13
C PHE A 12 7.38 -3.45 -5.78
N CYS A 13 6.82 -2.88 -4.71
CA CYS A 13 7.00 -3.36 -3.35
C CYS A 13 5.67 -3.88 -2.82
N VAL A 14 5.63 -5.15 -2.44
CA VAL A 14 4.52 -5.74 -1.69
C VAL A 14 4.93 -5.80 -0.22
N VAL A 15 4.22 -5.08 0.63
CA VAL A 15 4.50 -5.04 2.06
C VAL A 15 3.46 -5.89 2.79
N GLN A 16 3.91 -6.93 3.49
CA GLN A 16 3.03 -7.66 4.39
C GLN A 16 2.81 -6.81 5.64
N LYS A 17 1.54 -6.50 5.96
CA LYS A 17 1.18 -5.84 7.21
C LYS A 17 1.63 -6.71 8.40
N SER A 18 2.17 -6.08 9.44
CA SER A 18 2.62 -6.79 10.65
C SER A 18 1.47 -7.33 11.49
N GLU A 19 0.31 -6.69 11.39
CA GLU A 19 -0.91 -7.02 12.12
C GLU A 19 -2.05 -7.15 11.13
N ILE A 20 -2.97 -8.10 11.38
CA ILE A 20 -4.20 -8.24 10.62
C ILE A 20 -5.10 -7.07 11.01
N GLY A 21 -5.36 -6.19 10.06
CA GLY A 21 -6.15 -4.99 10.28
C GLY A 21 -6.05 -3.97 9.17
N TRP A 22 -7.01 -3.07 9.15
CA TRP A 22 -7.08 -2.01 8.16
C TRP A 22 -6.14 -0.85 8.50
N TRP A 23 -5.35 -0.40 7.51
CA TRP A 23 -4.50 0.78 7.65
C TRP A 23 -5.12 1.93 6.87
N LYS A 24 -5.65 2.95 7.57
CA LYS A 24 -6.26 4.13 6.93
C LYS A 24 -5.30 4.90 6.00
N LYS A 25 -3.98 4.75 6.20
CA LYS A 25 -2.91 5.32 5.35
C LYS A 25 -1.60 4.57 5.57
N LEU A 26 -0.74 4.56 4.55
CA LEU A 26 0.61 3.99 4.62
C LEU A 26 1.61 4.89 5.37
N LEU A 27 1.46 6.22 5.25
CA LEU A 27 2.38 7.20 5.85
C LEU A 27 2.05 7.48 7.31
N ARG A 28 3.09 7.58 8.15
CA ARG A 28 2.97 8.02 9.55
C ARG A 28 2.76 9.54 9.64
N GLY A 29 1.98 9.97 10.64
CA GLY A 29 1.70 11.39 10.92
C GLY A 29 0.56 11.98 10.07
N ASP A 30 0.07 13.16 10.45
CA ASP A 30 -1.13 13.79 9.86
C ASP A 30 -0.83 14.86 8.82
N ALA A 31 0.40 14.90 8.33
CA ALA A 31 0.78 15.76 7.23
C ALA A 31 0.09 15.33 5.92
N LYS A 32 -0.15 16.31 5.04
CA LYS A 32 -0.67 16.04 3.70
C LYS A 32 0.29 15.10 2.94
N ALA A 33 -0.28 14.12 2.23
CA ALA A 33 0.49 13.22 1.40
C ALA A 33 1.37 14.00 0.41
N PRO A 34 2.65 13.63 0.23
CA PRO A 34 3.51 14.22 -0.78
C PRO A 34 2.90 14.09 -2.18
N HIS A 35 3.13 15.08 -3.05
CA HIS A 35 2.54 15.15 -4.39
C HIS A 35 2.94 13.99 -5.32
N TYR A 36 4.03 13.28 -5.02
CA TYR A 36 4.49 12.11 -5.76
C TYR A 36 3.83 10.80 -5.30
N LEU A 37 3.08 10.81 -4.20
CA LEU A 37 2.35 9.65 -3.73
C LEU A 37 0.95 9.63 -4.38
N LYS A 38 0.62 8.55 -5.07
CA LYS A 38 -0.70 8.32 -5.66
C LYS A 38 -1.22 6.97 -5.21
N VAL A 39 -2.54 6.87 -5.20
CA VAL A 39 -3.25 5.61 -4.99
C VAL A 39 -3.03 4.68 -6.18
N ASP A 40 -2.69 3.43 -5.90
CA ASP A 40 -2.69 2.36 -6.90
C ASP A 40 -4.08 1.74 -6.97
N TRP A 41 -4.85 2.11 -7.98
CA TRP A 41 -6.21 1.63 -8.18
C TRP A 41 -6.29 0.21 -8.75
N ASP A 42 -5.18 -0.35 -9.27
CA ASP A 42 -5.14 -1.75 -9.73
C ASP A 42 -5.09 -2.74 -8.56
N LYS A 43 -4.63 -2.27 -7.39
CA LYS A 43 -4.47 -3.06 -6.16
C LYS A 43 -5.29 -2.55 -4.98
N TRP A 44 -6.08 -1.50 -5.17
CA TRP A 44 -6.97 -1.00 -4.12
C TRP A 44 -8.09 -2.02 -3.88
N VAL A 45 -8.29 -2.35 -2.62
CA VAL A 45 -9.39 -3.17 -2.11
C VAL A 45 -10.11 -2.29 -1.08
N ASP A 46 -11.44 -2.30 -1.03
CA ASP A 46 -12.17 -1.54 -0.01
C ASP A 46 -12.22 -2.27 1.33
N GLU A 47 -12.77 -1.62 2.36
CA GLU A 47 -12.80 -2.15 3.74
C GLU A 47 -13.68 -3.42 3.86
N ASP A 48 -14.61 -3.64 2.92
CA ASP A 48 -15.58 -4.74 2.95
C ASP A 48 -15.07 -6.00 2.21
N ASP A 49 -14.13 -5.85 1.26
CA ASP A 49 -13.47 -6.97 0.57
C ASP A 49 -12.35 -7.66 1.41
N ASP A 50 -11.99 -7.12 2.59
CA ASP A 50 -10.93 -7.66 3.50
C ASP A 50 -11.48 -8.77 4.45
N GLU A 51 -12.74 -9.24 4.29
CA GLU A 51 -13.43 -10.22 5.17
C GLU A 51 -13.29 -11.72 4.76
N VAL A 52 -12.35 -12.11 3.90
CA VAL A 52 -12.11 -13.53 3.50
C VAL A 52 -10.69 -14.04 3.73
#